data_AF-A0A955EHT0-F1
#
_entry.id   AF-A0A955EHT0-F1
#
_cell.length_a   1.000
_cell.length_b   1.000
_cell.length_c   1.000
_cell.angle_alpha   90.00
_cell.angle_beta   90.00
_cell.angle_gamma   90.00
#
_symmetry.space_group_name_H-M   'P 1'
#
loop_
_entity.id
_entity.type
_entity.pdbx_description
1 polymer ?
#
loop_
_entity_poly.entity_id
_entity_poly.type
_entity_poly.pdbx_seq_one_letter_code
_entity_poly.pdbx_strand_id
1 'polypeptide(L)'
;MPHIRSVVILATVTLAGHASAGTPQYDATWSTLDAGGFASGGTYMIHMVSGQPDAAVMTGGNYTLRVGFIATGAATPPVCPGDTNGDQSVNFTDLNEVLNNWNATVTPGTMGDVTGDGIVNFTDLNEVLANWGLEC
;
A
#
# COMPACT_ATOMS: atom_id res chain seq x y z
N MET A 1 -55.55 -52.16 43.99
CA MET A 1 -54.10 -51.96 43.89
C MET A 1 -53.54 -53.17 43.15
N PRO A 2 -53.23 -53.02 41.87
CA PRO A 2 -51.83 -52.93 41.46
C PRO A 2 -51.55 -51.68 40.60
N HIS A 3 -50.29 -51.26 40.65
CA HIS A 3 -49.79 -49.96 40.21
C HIS A 3 -49.55 -49.91 38.69
N ILE A 4 -50.06 -48.83 38.08
CA ILE A 4 -49.65 -48.35 36.75
C ILE A 4 -48.15 -48.05 36.77
N ARG A 5 -47.36 -48.75 35.95
CA ARG A 5 -46.02 -48.31 35.53
C ARG A 5 -45.71 -48.84 34.14
N SER A 6 -45.95 -48.05 33.11
CA SER A 6 -45.22 -48.17 31.85
C SER A 6 -45.18 -46.80 31.20
N VAL A 7 -43.97 -46.26 31.17
CA VAL A 7 -43.59 -44.92 30.77
C VAL A 7 -43.42 -44.90 29.26
N VAL A 8 -44.14 -44.02 28.57
CA VAL A 8 -43.94 -43.74 27.15
C VAL A 8 -42.72 -42.81 27.04
N ILE A 9 -41.65 -43.24 26.37
CA ILE A 9 -40.55 -42.36 26.00
C ILE A 9 -40.52 -42.27 24.48
N LEU A 10 -41.17 -41.22 23.97
CA LEU A 10 -41.09 -40.78 22.58
C LEU A 10 -39.80 -39.95 22.44
N ALA A 11 -38.74 -40.52 21.87
CA ALA A 11 -37.51 -39.77 21.58
C ALA A 11 -37.65 -39.06 20.22
N THR A 12 -38.03 -37.80 20.24
CA THR A 12 -37.92 -36.90 19.09
C THR A 12 -36.47 -36.47 18.91
N VAL A 13 -35.81 -36.86 17.82
CA VAL A 13 -34.52 -36.29 17.44
C VAL A 13 -34.78 -34.91 16.84
N THR A 14 -34.62 -33.87 17.65
CA THR A 14 -34.50 -32.49 17.18
C THR A 14 -33.11 -32.32 16.59
N LEU A 15 -32.99 -32.23 15.27
CA LEU A 15 -31.75 -31.76 14.64
C LEU A 15 -31.65 -30.26 14.92
N ALA A 16 -30.64 -29.89 15.70
CA ALA A 16 -30.38 -28.53 16.14
C ALA A 16 -30.42 -27.56 14.95
N GLY A 17 -31.19 -26.48 15.10
CA GLY A 17 -31.07 -25.33 14.21
C GLY A 17 -29.61 -24.89 14.19
N HIS A 18 -29.08 -24.68 13.00
CA HIS A 18 -27.80 -23.99 12.84
C HIS A 18 -28.05 -22.56 13.32
N ALA A 19 -27.67 -22.26 14.55
CA ALA A 19 -27.37 -20.90 14.93
C ALA A 19 -26.14 -20.51 14.10
N SER A 20 -26.36 -19.87 12.95
CA SER A 20 -25.30 -19.06 12.36
C SER A 20 -24.97 -18.03 13.41
N ALA A 21 -23.81 -18.19 14.07
CA ALA A 21 -23.22 -17.14 14.85
C ALA A 21 -23.03 -15.99 13.86
N GLY A 22 -23.97 -15.05 13.86
CA GLY A 22 -23.82 -13.82 13.12
C GLY A 22 -22.54 -13.18 13.62
N THR A 23 -21.46 -13.29 12.85
CA THR A 23 -20.43 -12.27 12.93
C THR A 23 -21.19 -10.97 12.75
N PRO A 24 -21.14 -10.01 13.69
CA PRO A 24 -21.64 -8.69 13.39
C PRO A 24 -20.86 -8.25 12.16
N GLN A 25 -21.52 -8.24 11.01
CA GLN A 25 -20.99 -7.58 9.84
C GLN A 25 -21.07 -6.11 10.23
N TYR A 26 -19.98 -5.58 10.79
CA TYR A 26 -19.81 -4.16 11.02
C TYR A 26 -19.73 -3.51 9.64
N ASP A 27 -20.90 -3.32 9.03
CA ASP A 27 -21.02 -2.51 7.84
C ASP A 27 -20.96 -1.05 8.28
N ALA A 28 -19.76 -0.48 8.22
CA ALA A 28 -19.58 0.96 8.29
C ALA A 28 -19.92 1.54 6.91
N THR A 29 -21.17 1.37 6.48
CA THR A 29 -21.70 2.01 5.26
C THR A 29 -21.58 3.53 5.35
N TRP A 30 -21.47 4.06 6.58
CA TRP A 30 -21.03 5.41 6.90
C TRP A 30 -20.39 5.44 8.30
N SER A 31 -19.26 6.14 8.45
CA SER A 31 -18.66 6.48 9.74
C SER A 31 -17.90 7.79 9.63
N THR A 32 -18.06 8.72 10.59
CA THR A 32 -17.05 9.76 10.85
C THR A 32 -16.07 9.18 11.87
N LEU A 33 -14.84 8.92 11.44
CA LEU A 33 -13.77 8.57 12.36
C LEU A 33 -13.33 9.88 13.04
N ASP A 34 -13.85 10.15 14.24
CA ASP A 34 -13.58 11.37 15.02
C ASP A 34 -12.15 11.43 15.60
N ALA A 35 -11.15 10.90 14.89
CA ALA A 35 -9.74 11.16 15.20
C ALA A 35 -9.28 12.56 14.67
N GLY A 36 -10.26 13.42 14.42
CA GLY A 36 -10.13 14.82 14.05
C GLY A 36 -9.99 15.79 15.22
N GLY A 37 -9.79 17.07 14.92
CA GLY A 37 -9.63 18.14 15.91
C GLY A 37 -10.03 19.51 15.36
N PHE A 38 -10.22 20.46 16.28
CA PHE A 38 -10.60 21.84 15.98
C PHE A 38 -9.39 22.75 16.14
N ALA A 39 -9.08 23.57 15.14
CA ALA A 39 -8.10 24.65 15.24
C ALA A 39 -8.80 25.99 15.00
N SER A 40 -8.62 26.96 15.88
CA SER A 40 -9.21 28.30 15.75
C SER A 40 -8.15 29.39 15.76
N GLY A 41 -8.30 30.40 14.91
CA GLY A 41 -7.44 31.58 14.85
C GLY A 41 -8.20 32.79 14.31
N GLY A 42 -8.36 33.84 15.13
CA GLY A 42 -9.19 34.99 14.78
C GLY A 42 -10.64 34.58 14.53
N THR A 43 -11.22 35.02 13.41
CA THR A 43 -12.60 34.70 13.00
C THR A 43 -12.75 33.32 12.35
N TYR A 44 -11.66 32.56 12.22
CA TYR A 44 -11.65 31.29 11.49
C TYR A 44 -11.60 30.09 12.43
N MET A 45 -12.34 29.05 12.06
CA MET A 45 -12.34 27.74 12.72
C MET A 45 -12.19 26.65 11.66
N ILE A 46 -11.25 25.74 11.89
CA ILE A 46 -10.95 24.60 11.04
C ILE A 46 -11.38 23.35 11.80
N HIS A 47 -12.29 22.57 11.22
CA HIS A 47 -12.56 21.20 11.66
C HIS A 47 -11.74 20.26 10.78
N MET A 48 -10.83 19.51 11.38
CA MET A 48 -10.12 18.43 10.70
C MET A 48 -10.76 17.10 11.10
N VAL A 49 -10.99 16.20 10.14
CA VAL A 49 -11.41 14.81 10.39
C VAL A 49 -10.30 13.92 9.83
N SER A 50 -9.58 13.18 10.68
CA SER A 50 -8.58 12.24 10.17
C SER A 50 -9.28 10.99 9.62
N GLY A 51 -9.02 10.62 8.37
CA GLY A 51 -9.54 9.38 7.79
C GLY A 51 -10.73 9.52 6.84
N GLN A 52 -11.04 10.73 6.34
CA GLN A 52 -11.81 10.85 5.09
C GLN A 52 -10.85 10.77 3.89
N PRO A 53 -11.21 10.07 2.79
CA PRO A 53 -10.37 9.95 1.59
C PRO A 53 -10.21 11.27 0.82
N ASP A 54 -10.85 12.36 1.28
CA ASP A 54 -10.90 13.65 0.60
C ASP A 54 -9.65 14.48 0.94
N ALA A 55 -8.48 14.00 0.50
CA ALA A 55 -7.29 14.82 0.43
C ALA A 55 -7.52 15.92 -0.61
N ALA A 56 -7.52 17.18 -0.18
CA ALA A 56 -7.84 18.31 -1.04
C ALA A 56 -7.01 19.55 -0.68
N VAL A 57 -6.87 20.43 -1.67
CA VAL A 57 -6.31 21.77 -1.50
C VAL A 57 -7.44 22.77 -1.64
N MET A 58 -7.64 23.60 -0.62
CA MET A 58 -8.62 24.69 -0.65
C MET A 58 -7.87 26.03 -0.57
N THR A 59 -8.18 26.94 -1.49
CA THR A 59 -7.56 28.28 -1.55
C THR A 59 -8.61 29.37 -1.34
N GLY A 60 -8.27 30.40 -0.55
CA GLY A 60 -9.13 31.57 -0.32
C GLY A 60 -8.31 32.79 0.10
N GLY A 61 -8.37 33.87 -0.69
CA GLY A 61 -7.52 35.04 -0.48
C GLY A 61 -6.03 34.68 -0.56
N ASN A 62 -5.25 35.09 0.44
CA ASN A 62 -3.81 34.76 0.55
C ASN A 62 -3.54 33.41 1.24
N TYR A 63 -4.58 32.63 1.56
CA TYR A 63 -4.45 31.40 2.33
C TYR A 63 -4.66 30.16 1.45
N THR A 64 -3.81 29.16 1.68
CA THR A 64 -3.95 27.81 1.12
C THR A 64 -4.01 26.82 2.26
N LEU A 65 -5.10 26.06 2.34
CA LEU A 65 -5.25 24.94 3.27
C LEU A 65 -5.03 23.64 2.51
N ARG A 66 -4.06 22.84 2.97
CA ARG A 66 -3.83 21.48 2.49
C ARG A 66 -4.32 20.52 3.57
N VAL A 67 -5.25 19.65 3.22
CA VAL A 67 -5.77 18.61 4.11
C VAL A 67 -5.44 17.25 3.49
N GLY A 68 -4.95 16.32 4.29
CA GLY A 68 -4.55 14.99 3.85
C GLY A 68 -3.59 14.32 4.83
N PHE A 69 -3.11 13.13 4.49
CA PHE A 69 -1.99 12.53 5.19
C PHE A 69 -0.74 13.39 4.96
N ILE A 70 0.04 13.64 6.03
CA ILE A 70 1.43 14.07 5.85
C ILE A 70 2.12 12.90 5.17
N ALA A 71 2.39 13.00 3.87
CA ALA A 71 3.35 12.13 3.22
C ALA A 71 4.70 12.40 3.90
N THR A 72 5.06 11.61 4.89
CA THR A 72 6.34 11.69 5.63
C THR A 72 7.51 11.17 4.77
N GLY A 73 7.41 11.34 3.45
CA GLY A 73 8.23 10.74 2.43
C GLY A 73 7.31 10.19 1.35
N ALA A 74 7.56 10.55 0.09
CA ALA A 74 7.14 9.66 -0.99
C ALA A 74 7.70 8.28 -0.64
N ALA A 75 6.89 7.22 -0.70
CA ALA A 75 7.43 5.88 -0.66
C ALA A 75 8.42 5.82 -1.83
N THR A 76 9.71 5.87 -1.53
CA THR A 76 10.73 5.63 -2.54
C THR A 76 10.42 4.25 -3.08
N PRO A 77 10.25 4.08 -4.40
CA PRO A 77 10.11 2.76 -4.98
C PRO A 77 11.19 1.84 -4.39
N PRO A 78 10.87 0.56 -4.12
CA PRO A 78 11.89 -0.39 -3.71
C PRO A 78 13.10 -0.25 -4.62
N VAL A 79 14.31 -0.25 -4.06
CA VAL A 79 15.51 -0.25 -4.89
C VAL A 79 15.55 -1.58 -5.62
N CYS A 80 15.71 -1.53 -6.94
CA CYS A 80 15.79 -2.69 -7.81
C CYS A 80 17.20 -2.73 -8.41
N PRO A 81 18.18 -3.37 -7.74
CA PRO A 81 19.52 -3.43 -8.27
C PRO A 81 19.50 -4.08 -9.66
N GLY A 82 20.17 -3.46 -10.63
CA GLY A 82 20.17 -3.92 -12.01
C GLY A 82 19.03 -3.40 -12.89
N ASP A 83 18.03 -2.69 -12.35
CA ASP A 83 17.00 -1.98 -13.13
C ASP A 83 17.58 -0.62 -13.55
N THR A 84 17.88 -0.46 -14.84
CA THR A 84 18.51 0.74 -15.36
C THR A 84 17.50 1.74 -15.91
N ASN A 85 16.29 1.28 -16.25
CA ASN A 85 15.25 2.11 -16.89
C ASN A 85 14.13 2.54 -15.93
N GLY A 86 14.11 2.00 -14.70
CA GLY A 86 13.14 2.28 -13.65
C GLY A 86 11.78 1.61 -13.83
N ASP A 87 11.69 0.55 -14.65
CA ASP A 87 10.44 -0.18 -14.93
C ASP A 87 10.12 -1.28 -13.92
N GLN A 88 10.96 -1.44 -12.89
CA GLN A 88 10.85 -2.40 -11.81
C GLN A 88 11.06 -3.87 -12.23
N SER A 89 11.69 -4.12 -13.38
CA SER A 89 11.97 -5.47 -13.85
C SER A 89 13.35 -5.59 -14.48
N VAL A 90 14.24 -6.38 -13.90
CA VAL A 90 15.59 -6.58 -14.45
C VAL A 90 15.56 -7.56 -15.63
N ASN A 91 15.64 -7.04 -16.85
CA ASN A 91 15.44 -7.80 -18.08
C ASN A 91 16.33 -7.33 -19.24
N PHE A 92 15.99 -7.77 -20.47
CA PHE A 92 16.75 -7.41 -21.68
C PHE A 92 16.78 -5.91 -21.96
N THR A 93 15.81 -5.15 -21.47
CA THR A 93 15.79 -3.69 -21.62
C THR A 93 16.96 -3.07 -20.87
N ASP A 94 17.23 -3.52 -19.65
CA ASP A 94 18.32 -3.00 -18.81
C ASP A 94 19.69 -3.36 -19.37
N LEU A 95 19.84 -4.63 -19.77
CA LEU A 95 21.06 -5.08 -20.44
C LEU A 95 21.34 -4.27 -21.70
N ASN A 96 20.31 -4.01 -22.52
CA ASN A 96 20.48 -3.23 -23.73
C ASN A 96 20.87 -1.78 -23.43
N GLU A 97 20.39 -1.19 -22.33
CA GLU A 97 20.79 0.16 -21.93
C GLU A 97 22.28 0.24 -21.56
N VAL A 98 22.79 -0.72 -20.78
CA VAL A 98 24.23 -0.83 -20.48
C VAL A 98 25.05 -0.98 -21.78
N LEU A 99 24.63 -1.87 -22.68
CA LEU A 99 25.35 -2.14 -23.92
C LEU A 99 25.32 -0.95 -24.90
N ASN A 100 24.22 -0.21 -24.97
CA ASN A 100 24.09 0.96 -25.83
C ASN A 100 24.95 2.15 -25.38
N ASN A 101 25.29 2.22 -24.09
CA ASN A 101 26.09 3.29 -23.49
C ASN A 101 27.50 2.83 -23.10
N TRP A 102 27.96 1.68 -23.61
CA TRP A 102 29.22 1.06 -23.21
C TRP A 102 30.41 2.02 -23.30
N ASN A 103 31.20 2.08 -22.24
CA ASN A 103 32.40 2.91 -22.09
C ASN A 103 32.11 4.43 -22.18
N ALA A 104 30.85 4.85 -21.97
CA ALA A 104 30.49 6.25 -21.85
C ALA A 104 30.75 6.77 -20.43
N THR A 105 31.15 8.04 -20.33
CA THR A 105 31.08 8.81 -19.08
C THR A 105 29.73 9.49 -19.00
N VAL A 106 29.00 9.23 -17.94
CA VAL A 106 27.60 9.65 -17.76
C VAL A 106 27.42 10.34 -16.42
N THR A 107 26.22 10.90 -16.18
CA THR A 107 25.88 11.31 -14.81
C THR A 107 25.73 10.04 -13.97
N PRO A 108 26.34 9.96 -12.77
CA PRO A 108 26.22 8.79 -11.90
C PRO A 108 24.79 8.29 -11.75
N GLY A 109 24.56 7.00 -12.00
CA GLY A 109 23.23 6.39 -11.84
C GLY A 109 22.32 6.52 -13.07
N THR A 110 22.84 6.89 -14.24
CA THR A 110 22.03 7.15 -15.45
C THR A 110 22.56 6.42 -16.67
N MET A 111 21.71 6.22 -17.68
CA MET A 111 22.12 5.70 -18.99
C MET A 111 22.90 4.37 -18.90
N GLY A 112 22.48 3.46 -18.01
CA GLY A 112 23.12 2.17 -17.81
C GLY A 112 24.30 2.15 -16.82
N ASP A 113 24.70 3.28 -16.22
CA ASP A 113 25.61 3.29 -15.05
C ASP A 113 24.80 2.98 -13.79
N VAL A 114 24.58 1.70 -13.52
CA VAL A 114 23.79 1.23 -12.38
C VAL A 114 24.60 1.26 -11.09
N THR A 115 25.93 1.25 -11.17
CA THR A 115 26.79 1.33 -9.99
C THR A 115 26.96 2.75 -9.46
N GLY A 116 26.71 3.76 -10.31
CA GLY A 116 26.82 5.16 -9.96
C GLY A 116 28.27 5.65 -9.89
N ASP A 117 29.19 5.00 -10.60
CA ASP A 117 30.60 5.40 -10.63
C ASP A 117 30.92 6.44 -11.73
N GLY A 118 29.92 6.74 -12.58
CA GLY A 118 29.99 7.70 -13.67
C GLY A 118 30.53 7.12 -14.98
N ILE A 119 30.80 5.80 -15.06
CA ILE A 119 31.34 5.14 -16.25
C ILE A 119 30.60 3.82 -16.51
N VAL A 120 29.90 3.73 -17.63
CA VAL A 120 29.22 2.48 -18.02
C VAL A 120 30.23 1.42 -18.46
N ASN A 121 30.41 0.35 -17.69
CA ASN A 121 31.41 -0.67 -17.95
C ASN A 121 31.00 -2.08 -17.48
N PHE A 122 31.98 -2.99 -17.35
CA PHE A 122 31.75 -4.37 -16.96
C PHE A 122 31.15 -4.51 -15.55
N THR A 123 31.39 -3.52 -14.68
CA THR A 123 30.82 -3.48 -13.32
C THR A 123 29.31 -3.34 -13.40
N ASP A 124 28.79 -2.45 -14.24
CA ASP A 124 27.35 -2.24 -14.44
C ASP A 124 26.69 -3.45 -15.08
N LEU A 125 27.34 -4.03 -16.08
CA LEU A 125 26.86 -5.26 -16.72
C LEU A 125 26.73 -6.40 -15.72
N ASN A 126 27.72 -6.57 -14.83
CA ASN A 126 27.65 -7.61 -13.81
C ASN A 126 26.52 -7.37 -12.82
N GLU A 127 26.22 -6.12 -12.50
CA GLU A 127 25.11 -5.79 -11.60
C GLU A 127 23.75 -6.15 -12.23
N VAL A 128 23.53 -5.84 -13.52
CA VAL A 128 22.33 -6.26 -14.25
C VAL A 128 22.22 -7.80 -14.29
N LEU A 129 23.32 -8.49 -14.63
CA LEU A 129 23.33 -9.95 -14.73
C LEU A 129 23.18 -10.66 -13.38
N ALA A 130 23.71 -10.07 -12.30
CA ALA A 130 23.60 -10.60 -10.94
C ALA A 130 22.15 -10.56 -10.41
N ASN A 131 21.35 -9.61 -10.91
CA ASN A 131 19.97 -9.40 -10.48
C ASN A 131 18.95 -9.82 -11.56
N TRP A 132 19.36 -10.61 -12.55
CA TRP A 132 18.52 -10.95 -13.69
C TRP A 132 17.18 -11.59 -13.32
N GLY A 133 16.08 -11.07 -13.87
CA GLY A 133 14.72 -11.53 -13.61
C GLY A 133 14.15 -11.11 -12.26
N LEU A 134 14.81 -10.20 -11.54
CA LEU A 134 14.27 -9.60 -10.32
C LEU A 134 13.10 -8.67 -10.68
N GLU A 135 12.00 -8.80 -9.93
CA GLU A 135 10.85 -7.91 -9.95
C GLU A 135 10.67 -7.28 -8.56
N CYS A 136 10.30 -6.00 -8.56
CA CYS A 136 10.08 -5.13 -7.42
C CYS A 136 8.87 -4.22 -7.71
#